data_AF-A0A0X3V3J6-F1
#
_entry.id   AF-A0A0X3V3J6-F1
#
_cell.length_a   1.000
_cell.length_b   1.000
_cell.length_c   1.000
_cell.angle_alpha   90.00
_cell.angle_beta   90.00
_cell.angle_gamma   90.00
#
_symmetry.space_group_name_H-M   'P 1'
#
loop_
_entity.id
_entity.type
_entity.pdbx_description
1 polymer ?
#
loop_
_entity_poly.entity_id
_entity_poly.type
_entity_poly.pdbx_seq_one_letter_code
_entity_poly.pdbx_strand_id
1 'polypeptide(L)'
;MGSGQVTDWQGKNVTVAGLGVSGIPAAKVLHGLGATVTVVNDGDDARARAQAAELEALGITVRLGDGATLPEGTELIVTAPGWKPDKPLFAAADEAGVPVWGDVELAWRLRGPDAAPWLAVTGTNGKTTTVQMLASILKAAGLRTAAVGNIGVSLLDAVLGEEQYDVLAVELSSYQLHWAPSLRAHSAVVLNLAPDHLDWHGSMEAYARDKGRIYEGNRVACVYNVADKATEDLVREADVEEGCRAIGFTLGTPAPSQLGVVEGILVDRAFVEDRQKNAQELAEVSDVNPPAPHNIANALAAAALARAFGVPPKAVRDGLRAFTPDAHRIAHVADVDGVAYVDDSKATNTHAAEASLAAYESIVWIAGGLAKGAAFEELVAKSAKRLRAAVLIGADRGLIREALARHAPEVPVVDLDRTDTGAMLAAVQEAKGLAQPGDTVLLAPACASMDMFANYNQRGDAFAEAVRELGAGA
;
A
#
# COMPACT_ATOMS: atom_id res chain seq x y z
N MET A 1 30.63 -1.38 -7.68
CA MET A 1 30.62 -2.45 -8.72
C MET A 1 29.50 -2.12 -9.68
N GLY A 2 29.81 -2.09 -10.99
CA GLY A 2 29.12 -1.27 -11.99
C GLY A 2 27.63 -1.51 -12.13
N SER A 3 26.88 -0.41 -12.30
CA SER A 3 25.52 -0.39 -12.82
C SER A 3 25.50 -0.95 -14.25
N GLY A 4 25.51 -2.28 -14.36
CA GLY A 4 25.37 -2.97 -15.63
C GLY A 4 23.95 -2.75 -16.16
N GLN A 5 23.73 -1.65 -16.89
CA GLN A 5 22.63 -1.56 -17.83
C GLN A 5 22.78 -2.76 -18.77
N VAL A 6 21.79 -3.66 -18.76
CA VAL A 6 21.68 -4.68 -19.78
C VAL A 6 21.17 -3.95 -21.01
N THR A 7 22.10 -3.45 -21.82
CA THR A 7 21.78 -2.67 -23.03
C THR A 7 21.47 -3.55 -24.23
N ASP A 8 21.70 -4.86 -24.14
CA ASP A 8 21.40 -5.78 -25.23
C ASP A 8 20.36 -6.83 -24.79
N TRP A 9 19.15 -6.66 -25.33
CA TRP A 9 18.04 -7.59 -25.19
C TRP A 9 17.91 -8.49 -26.43
N GLN A 10 18.63 -8.18 -27.51
CA GLN A 10 18.48 -8.85 -28.80
C GLN A 10 18.90 -10.31 -28.68
N GLY A 11 17.97 -11.23 -28.94
CA GLY A 11 18.22 -12.67 -28.90
C GLY A 11 18.40 -13.25 -27.49
N LYS A 12 18.29 -12.44 -26.43
CA LYS A 12 18.39 -12.91 -25.04
C LYS A 12 17.20 -13.79 -24.70
N ASN A 13 17.44 -14.95 -24.11
CA ASN A 13 16.37 -15.87 -23.71
C ASN A 13 15.81 -15.48 -22.34
N VAL A 14 14.57 -14.98 -22.32
CA VAL A 14 13.91 -14.51 -21.09
C VAL A 14 12.68 -15.34 -20.78
N THR A 15 12.63 -15.89 -19.58
CA THR A 15 11.44 -16.57 -19.06
C THR A 15 10.61 -15.59 -18.26
N VAL A 16 9.33 -15.44 -18.60
CA VAL A 16 8.37 -14.64 -17.83
C VAL A 16 7.47 -15.56 -17.02
N ALA A 17 7.51 -15.44 -15.69
CA ALA A 17 6.74 -16.27 -14.79
C ALA A 17 5.41 -15.58 -14.39
N GLY A 18 4.31 -16.08 -14.96
CA GLY A 18 2.94 -15.64 -14.72
C GLY A 18 2.34 -14.79 -15.84
N LEU A 19 1.03 -14.95 -16.08
CA LEU A 19 0.23 -14.19 -17.07
C LEU A 19 -0.55 -12.99 -16.46
N GLY A 20 -0.27 -12.66 -15.20
CA GLY A 20 -1.01 -11.62 -14.46
C GLY A 20 -0.78 -10.21 -14.99
N VAL A 21 -1.30 -9.22 -14.24
CA VAL A 21 -1.22 -7.79 -14.57
C VAL A 21 0.21 -7.28 -14.83
N SER A 22 1.23 -7.88 -14.20
CA SER A 22 2.64 -7.54 -14.44
C SER A 22 3.30 -8.41 -15.53
N GLY A 23 2.83 -9.64 -15.73
CA GLY A 23 3.50 -10.63 -16.59
C GLY A 23 3.30 -10.38 -18.07
N ILE A 24 2.07 -10.11 -18.50
CA ILE A 24 1.77 -9.81 -19.91
C ILE A 24 2.51 -8.56 -20.40
N PRO A 25 2.49 -7.41 -19.68
CA PRO A 25 3.26 -6.24 -20.10
C PRO A 25 4.77 -6.51 -20.18
N ALA A 26 5.34 -7.22 -19.19
CA ALA A 26 6.75 -7.58 -19.21
C ALA A 26 7.11 -8.42 -20.45
N ALA A 27 6.31 -9.45 -20.76
CA ALA A 27 6.53 -10.30 -21.94
C ALA A 27 6.49 -9.50 -23.24
N LYS A 28 5.51 -8.61 -23.41
CA LYS A 28 5.37 -7.75 -24.59
C LYS A 28 6.54 -6.78 -24.74
N VAL A 29 6.94 -6.12 -23.65
CA VAL A 29 8.07 -5.17 -23.64
C VAL A 29 9.36 -5.89 -24.02
N LEU A 30 9.67 -7.00 -23.36
CA LEU A 30 10.89 -7.78 -23.62
C LEU A 30 10.94 -8.29 -25.07
N HIS A 31 9.82 -8.79 -25.57
CA HIS A 31 9.71 -9.23 -26.97
C HIS A 31 9.92 -8.06 -27.94
N GLY A 32 9.30 -6.90 -27.68
CA GLY A 32 9.50 -5.69 -28.48
C GLY A 32 10.94 -5.16 -28.48
N LEU A 33 11.69 -5.43 -27.41
CA LEU A 33 13.13 -5.14 -27.30
C LEU A 33 14.02 -6.20 -28.00
N GLY A 34 13.43 -7.22 -28.62
CA GLY A 34 14.15 -8.25 -29.39
C GLY A 34 14.52 -9.50 -28.61
N ALA A 35 14.04 -9.66 -27.37
CA ALA A 35 14.28 -10.87 -26.58
C ALA A 35 13.47 -12.07 -27.09
N THR A 36 14.04 -13.27 -26.92
CA THR A 36 13.33 -14.53 -27.12
C THR A 36 12.58 -14.86 -25.84
N VAL A 37 11.26 -14.60 -25.82
CA VAL A 37 10.45 -14.70 -24.61
C VAL A 37 9.68 -16.03 -24.55
N THR A 38 9.82 -16.74 -23.42
CA THR A 38 8.96 -17.87 -23.04
C THR A 38 8.18 -17.50 -21.78
N VAL A 39 6.86 -17.60 -21.82
CA VAL A 39 5.99 -17.34 -20.66
C VAL A 39 5.58 -18.67 -20.04
N VAL A 40 5.72 -18.79 -18.73
CA VAL A 40 5.30 -19.96 -17.96
C VAL A 40 4.20 -19.58 -16.97
N ASN A 41 3.18 -20.42 -16.82
CA ASN A 41 2.07 -20.17 -15.90
C ASN A 41 1.58 -21.47 -15.25
N ASP A 42 1.34 -21.48 -13.93
CA ASP A 42 0.78 -22.64 -13.22
C ASP A 42 -0.61 -23.04 -13.73
N GLY A 43 -1.45 -22.04 -14.02
CA GLY A 43 -2.85 -22.25 -14.37
C GLY A 43 -3.03 -22.49 -15.87
N ASP A 44 -3.98 -23.37 -16.19
CA ASP A 44 -4.52 -23.60 -17.54
C ASP A 44 -6.06 -23.50 -17.49
N ASP A 45 -6.55 -22.36 -17.00
CA ASP A 45 -7.98 -22.04 -17.05
C ASP A 45 -8.34 -21.30 -18.35
N ALA A 46 -9.64 -21.06 -18.56
CA ALA A 46 -10.11 -20.38 -19.77
C ALA A 46 -9.54 -18.96 -19.94
N ARG A 47 -9.28 -18.26 -18.82
CA ARG A 47 -8.68 -16.93 -18.85
C ARG A 47 -7.20 -17.02 -19.24
N ALA A 48 -6.45 -17.94 -18.64
CA ALA A 48 -5.06 -18.18 -18.96
C ALA A 48 -4.88 -18.57 -20.43
N ARG A 49 -5.74 -19.42 -20.99
CA ARG A 49 -5.75 -19.77 -22.42
C ARG A 49 -6.02 -18.58 -23.34
N ALA A 50 -6.96 -17.71 -22.97
CA ALA A 50 -7.24 -16.50 -23.74
C ALA A 50 -6.03 -15.53 -23.75
N GLN A 51 -5.39 -15.35 -22.59
CA GLN A 51 -4.18 -14.54 -22.45
C GLN A 51 -2.98 -15.15 -23.19
N ALA A 52 -2.84 -16.48 -23.17
CA ALA A 52 -1.81 -17.19 -23.91
C ALA A 52 -1.97 -16.98 -25.42
N ALA A 53 -3.18 -17.15 -25.95
CA ALA A 53 -3.46 -16.94 -27.38
C ALA A 53 -3.12 -15.52 -27.86
N GLU A 54 -3.33 -14.51 -27.01
CA GLU A 54 -2.93 -13.12 -27.29
C GLU A 54 -1.41 -12.97 -27.46
N LEU A 55 -0.62 -13.60 -26.58
CA LEU A 55 0.84 -13.56 -26.62
C LEU A 55 1.41 -14.40 -27.76
N GLU A 56 0.82 -15.58 -28.02
CA GLU A 56 1.20 -16.46 -29.13
C GLU A 56 0.96 -15.80 -30.48
N ALA A 57 -0.10 -14.99 -30.62
CA ALA A 57 -0.34 -14.19 -31.82
C ALA A 57 0.77 -13.14 -32.08
N LEU A 58 1.52 -12.76 -31.05
CA LEU A 58 2.71 -11.90 -31.15
C LEU A 58 4.01 -12.70 -31.38
N GLY A 59 3.93 -14.03 -31.46
CA GLY A 59 5.10 -14.91 -31.61
C GLY A 59 5.82 -15.21 -30.29
N ILE A 60 5.21 -14.93 -29.14
CA ILE A 60 5.75 -15.27 -27.82
C ILE A 60 5.32 -16.70 -27.45
N THR A 61 6.26 -17.52 -27.00
CA THR A 61 5.95 -18.89 -26.58
C THR A 61 5.28 -18.88 -25.20
N VAL A 62 4.19 -19.63 -25.02
CA VAL A 62 3.49 -19.74 -23.73
C VAL A 62 3.33 -21.20 -23.31
N ARG A 63 3.62 -21.51 -22.04
CA ARG A 63 3.45 -22.83 -21.43
C ARG A 63 2.50 -22.74 -20.25
N LEU A 64 1.30 -23.27 -20.41
CA LEU A 64 0.29 -23.36 -19.36
C LEU A 64 0.43 -24.68 -18.60
N GLY A 65 0.12 -24.67 -17.30
CA GLY A 65 0.30 -25.84 -16.44
C GLY A 65 1.77 -26.15 -16.09
N ASP A 66 2.70 -25.28 -16.48
CA ASP A 66 4.15 -25.50 -16.40
C ASP A 66 4.85 -24.41 -15.58
N GLY A 67 4.38 -24.16 -14.35
CA GLY A 67 5.00 -23.17 -13.47
C GLY A 67 6.17 -23.69 -12.63
N ALA A 68 6.61 -24.92 -12.87
CA ALA A 68 7.69 -25.55 -12.10
C ALA A 68 9.00 -25.70 -12.90
N THR A 69 8.93 -25.77 -14.23
CA THR A 69 10.10 -26.05 -15.06
C THR A 69 10.76 -24.78 -15.57
N LEU A 70 12.08 -24.68 -15.38
CA LEU A 70 12.91 -23.66 -16.01
C LEU A 70 13.10 -24.01 -17.50
N PRO A 71 12.66 -23.17 -18.44
CA PRO A 71 12.93 -23.39 -19.86
C PRO A 71 14.44 -23.44 -20.15
N GLU A 72 14.85 -24.39 -20.99
CA GLU A 72 16.26 -24.56 -21.37
C GLU A 72 16.83 -23.28 -22.01
N GLY A 73 18.07 -22.95 -21.64
CA GLY A 73 18.76 -21.77 -22.16
C GLY A 73 18.26 -20.43 -21.62
N THR A 74 17.38 -20.42 -20.60
CA THR A 74 16.95 -19.18 -19.92
C THR A 74 18.15 -18.42 -19.35
N GLU A 75 18.26 -17.14 -19.65
CA GLU A 75 19.32 -16.24 -19.15
C GLU A 75 18.81 -15.23 -18.12
N LEU A 76 17.49 -15.08 -18.01
CA LEU A 76 16.81 -14.21 -17.05
C LEU A 76 15.39 -14.70 -16.81
N ILE A 77 14.94 -14.65 -15.55
CA ILE A 77 13.51 -14.75 -15.22
C ILE A 77 12.97 -13.37 -14.86
N VAL A 78 11.81 -13.01 -15.40
CA VAL A 78 11.00 -11.88 -14.92
C VAL A 78 9.70 -12.43 -14.33
N THR A 79 9.47 -12.25 -13.04
CA THR A 79 8.34 -12.84 -12.31
C THR A 79 7.31 -11.81 -11.90
N ALA A 80 6.04 -12.23 -11.93
CA ALA A 80 4.96 -11.47 -11.32
C ALA A 80 5.06 -11.55 -9.77
N PRO A 81 4.80 -10.45 -9.02
CA PRO A 81 5.02 -10.40 -7.57
C PRO A 81 4.33 -11.49 -6.75
N GLY A 82 3.20 -12.02 -7.23
CA GLY A 82 2.45 -13.07 -6.51
C GLY A 82 3.09 -14.46 -6.50
N TRP A 83 4.14 -14.70 -7.29
CA TRP A 83 4.83 -15.99 -7.31
C TRP A 83 5.72 -16.13 -6.08
N LYS A 84 5.51 -17.21 -5.32
CA LYS A 84 6.25 -17.48 -4.09
C LYS A 84 7.71 -17.85 -4.39
N PRO A 85 8.70 -17.33 -3.63
CA PRO A 85 10.12 -17.61 -3.86
C PRO A 85 10.50 -19.10 -3.72
N ASP A 86 9.68 -19.90 -3.03
CA ASP A 86 9.92 -21.34 -2.79
C ASP A 86 9.47 -22.25 -3.95
N LYS A 87 8.99 -21.68 -5.06
CA LYS A 87 8.59 -22.46 -6.23
C LYS A 87 9.79 -23.19 -6.86
N PRO A 88 9.59 -24.42 -7.37
CA PRO A 88 10.65 -25.18 -8.03
C PRO A 88 11.36 -24.43 -9.16
N LEU A 89 10.63 -23.57 -9.89
CA LEU A 89 11.18 -22.73 -10.95
C LEU A 89 12.34 -21.85 -10.46
N PHE A 90 12.21 -21.23 -9.28
CA PHE A 90 13.22 -20.33 -8.75
C PHE A 90 14.39 -21.09 -8.12
N ALA A 91 14.14 -22.26 -7.54
CA ALA A 91 15.22 -23.15 -7.12
C ALA A 91 16.07 -23.62 -8.32
N ALA A 92 15.43 -24.02 -9.42
CA ALA A 92 16.13 -24.38 -10.66
C ALA A 92 16.89 -23.20 -11.26
N ALA A 93 16.36 -21.98 -11.15
CA ALA A 93 17.04 -20.76 -11.58
C ALA A 93 18.32 -20.51 -10.76
N ASP A 94 18.24 -20.64 -9.44
CA ASP A 94 19.40 -20.50 -8.54
C ASP A 94 20.48 -21.54 -8.84
N GLU A 95 20.10 -22.82 -9.01
CA GLU A 95 21.01 -23.91 -9.41
C GLU A 95 21.71 -23.64 -10.75
N ALA A 96 21.02 -22.98 -11.68
CA ALA A 96 21.54 -22.62 -12.99
C ALA A 96 22.27 -21.25 -13.02
N GLY A 97 22.30 -20.51 -11.90
CA GLY A 97 22.88 -19.16 -11.84
C GLY A 97 22.08 -18.12 -12.63
N VAL A 98 20.80 -18.36 -12.89
CA VAL A 98 19.92 -17.49 -13.66
C VAL A 98 19.31 -16.43 -12.72
N PRO A 99 19.49 -15.12 -13.00
CA PRO A 99 18.92 -14.08 -12.18
C PRO A 99 17.38 -14.06 -12.28
N VAL A 100 16.73 -13.71 -11.17
CA VAL A 100 15.27 -13.53 -11.09
C VAL A 100 14.96 -12.08 -10.73
N TRP A 101 14.18 -11.44 -11.60
CA TRP A 101 13.76 -10.05 -11.47
C TRP A 101 12.24 -9.94 -11.35
N GLY A 102 11.78 -8.90 -10.68
CA GLY A 102 10.38 -8.49 -10.71
C GLY A 102 10.12 -7.46 -11.80
N ASP A 103 8.86 -7.07 -11.94
CA ASP A 103 8.44 -5.95 -12.79
C ASP A 103 9.14 -4.63 -12.41
N VAL A 104 9.34 -4.39 -11.11
CA VAL A 104 10.05 -3.21 -10.60
C VAL A 104 11.52 -3.19 -11.02
N GLU A 105 12.22 -4.32 -10.91
CA GLU A 105 13.62 -4.44 -11.34
C GLU A 105 13.76 -4.26 -12.84
N LEU A 106 12.84 -4.84 -13.62
CA LEU A 106 12.80 -4.67 -15.06
C LEU A 106 12.61 -3.19 -15.43
N ALA A 107 11.60 -2.53 -14.87
CA ALA A 107 11.35 -1.11 -15.10
C ALA A 107 12.54 -0.25 -14.65
N TRP A 108 13.13 -0.57 -13.50
CA TRP A 108 14.33 0.08 -13.02
C TRP A 108 15.44 -0.04 -14.06
N ARG A 109 15.74 -1.21 -14.61
CA ARG A 109 16.83 -1.36 -15.59
C ARG A 109 16.55 -0.72 -16.95
N LEU A 110 15.29 -0.59 -17.33
CA LEU A 110 14.87 -0.04 -18.63
C LEU A 110 14.77 1.48 -18.67
N ARG A 111 14.70 2.17 -17.52
CA ARG A 111 14.43 3.62 -17.42
C ARG A 111 15.42 4.56 -18.14
N GLY A 112 16.60 4.07 -18.51
CA GLY A 112 17.65 4.88 -19.13
C GLY A 112 18.46 5.74 -18.13
N PRO A 113 19.52 6.43 -18.61
CA PRO A 113 20.43 7.21 -17.76
C PRO A 113 19.82 8.51 -17.22
N ASP A 114 18.93 9.14 -17.98
CA ASP A 114 18.29 10.43 -17.63
C ASP A 114 16.91 10.25 -16.98
N ALA A 115 16.67 9.09 -16.38
CA ALA A 115 15.38 8.76 -15.79
C ALA A 115 15.03 9.65 -14.59
N ALA A 116 13.74 9.96 -14.49
CA ALA A 116 13.15 10.62 -13.33
C ALA A 116 13.56 9.92 -12.02
N PRO A 117 14.01 10.66 -10.99
CA PRO A 117 14.28 10.08 -9.68
C PRO A 117 13.01 9.50 -9.05
N TRP A 118 13.16 8.39 -8.32
CA TRP A 118 12.03 7.74 -7.64
C TRP A 118 12.02 8.14 -6.17
N LEU A 119 10.86 8.63 -5.70
CA LEU A 119 10.54 8.80 -4.29
C LEU A 119 9.63 7.65 -3.87
N ALA A 120 10.19 6.68 -3.14
CA ALA A 120 9.58 5.37 -2.99
C ALA A 120 8.88 5.21 -1.62
N VAL A 121 7.71 4.58 -1.62
CA VAL A 121 6.86 4.39 -0.44
C VAL A 121 6.53 2.92 -0.27
N THR A 122 6.85 2.36 0.91
CA THR A 122 6.33 1.07 1.34
C THR A 122 5.84 1.11 2.79
N GLY A 123 5.26 0.01 3.24
CA GLY A 123 4.70 -0.19 4.58
C GLY A 123 3.60 -1.25 4.55
N THR A 124 3.10 -1.65 5.70
CA THR A 124 1.91 -2.51 5.76
C THR A 124 0.67 -1.72 5.32
N ASN A 125 0.42 -0.56 5.93
CA ASN A 125 -0.74 0.30 5.66
C ASN A 125 -0.31 1.75 5.31
N GLY A 126 -1.21 2.50 4.66
CA GLY A 126 -1.00 3.92 4.32
C GLY A 126 -0.29 4.21 2.99
N LYS A 127 0.31 3.20 2.34
CA LYS A 127 1.10 3.34 1.10
C LYS A 127 0.42 4.20 0.01
N THR A 128 -0.79 3.78 -0.41
CA THR A 128 -1.58 4.44 -1.45
C THR A 128 -1.88 5.90 -1.12
N THR A 129 -2.36 6.16 0.09
CA THR A 129 -2.65 7.52 0.54
C THR A 129 -1.39 8.38 0.53
N THR A 130 -0.28 7.87 1.07
CA THR A 130 1.00 8.59 1.10
C THR A 130 1.54 8.88 -0.30
N VAL A 131 1.52 7.91 -1.22
CA VAL A 131 2.05 8.12 -2.58
C VAL A 131 1.18 9.10 -3.38
N GLN A 132 -0.14 9.10 -3.16
CA GLN A 132 -1.05 10.07 -3.78
C GLN A 132 -0.89 11.47 -3.19
N MET A 133 -0.73 11.60 -1.87
CA MET A 133 -0.38 12.88 -1.22
C MET A 133 0.94 13.41 -1.77
N LEU A 134 1.96 12.54 -1.88
CA LEU A 134 3.26 12.91 -2.45
C LEU A 134 3.11 13.39 -3.90
N ALA A 135 2.40 12.66 -4.76
CA ALA A 135 2.14 13.10 -6.12
C ALA A 135 1.39 14.43 -6.18
N SER A 136 0.42 14.66 -5.28
CA SER A 136 -0.30 15.95 -5.17
C SER A 136 0.65 17.10 -4.80
N ILE A 137 1.53 16.89 -3.82
CA ILE A 137 2.57 17.85 -3.41
C ILE A 137 3.54 18.16 -4.55
N LEU A 138 4.01 17.14 -5.27
CA LEU A 138 4.92 17.30 -6.40
C LEU A 138 4.26 18.09 -7.55
N LYS A 139 2.98 17.81 -7.86
CA LYS A 139 2.20 18.57 -8.85
C LYS A 139 1.99 20.02 -8.42
N ALA A 140 1.70 20.27 -7.14
CA ALA A 140 1.58 21.62 -6.59
C ALA A 140 2.91 22.41 -6.65
N ALA A 141 4.05 21.71 -6.70
CA ALA A 141 5.36 22.30 -6.95
C ALA A 141 5.63 22.62 -8.44
N GLY A 142 4.69 22.30 -9.34
CA GLY A 142 4.84 22.47 -10.79
C GLY A 142 5.64 21.38 -11.49
N LEU A 143 5.91 20.25 -10.81
CA LEU A 143 6.66 19.14 -11.37
C LEU A 143 5.76 18.18 -12.15
N ARG A 144 6.25 17.65 -13.26
CA ARG A 144 5.63 16.54 -13.99
C ARG A 144 5.88 15.25 -13.22
N THR A 145 4.81 14.63 -12.75
CA THR A 145 4.88 13.47 -11.86
C THR A 145 3.62 12.62 -11.94
N ALA A 146 3.76 11.34 -11.56
CA ALA A 146 2.67 10.40 -11.41
C ALA A 146 2.87 9.56 -10.14
N ALA A 147 1.75 9.12 -9.56
CA ALA A 147 1.74 8.01 -8.60
C ALA A 147 1.73 6.70 -9.40
N VAL A 148 2.77 5.90 -9.22
CA VAL A 148 3.04 4.68 -10.03
C VAL A 148 3.41 3.50 -9.14
N GLY A 149 3.51 2.31 -9.72
CA GLY A 149 3.90 1.09 -9.00
C GLY A 149 2.72 0.18 -8.75
N ASN A 150 2.47 -0.17 -7.49
CA ASN A 150 1.33 -0.99 -7.10
C ASN A 150 -0.03 -0.26 -7.20
N ILE A 151 -0.07 0.90 -7.88
CA ILE A 151 -1.23 1.76 -8.06
C ILE A 151 -1.12 2.51 -9.39
N GLY A 152 -2.28 2.81 -9.99
CA GLY A 152 -2.37 3.74 -11.11
C GLY A 152 -1.67 3.21 -12.36
N VAL A 153 -0.67 3.95 -12.84
CA VAL A 153 0.11 3.62 -14.03
C VAL A 153 1.19 2.59 -13.68
N SER A 154 1.35 1.56 -14.52
CA SER A 154 2.39 0.56 -14.30
C SER A 154 3.78 1.19 -14.41
N LEU A 155 4.78 0.65 -13.70
CA LEU A 155 6.14 1.19 -13.75
C LEU A 155 6.76 1.08 -15.14
N LEU A 156 6.45 0.01 -15.90
CA LEU A 156 6.94 -0.14 -17.26
C LEU A 156 6.37 0.96 -18.17
N ASP A 157 5.08 1.25 -18.07
CA ASP A 157 4.47 2.34 -18.85
C ASP A 157 5.05 3.70 -18.46
N ALA A 158 5.31 3.93 -17.17
CA ALA A 158 5.85 5.19 -16.69
C ALA A 158 7.30 5.45 -17.15
N VAL A 159 8.12 4.40 -17.32
CA VAL A 159 9.53 4.56 -17.71
C VAL A 159 9.79 4.39 -19.21
N LEU A 160 8.90 3.71 -19.93
CA LEU A 160 9.00 3.49 -21.38
C LEU A 160 8.06 4.38 -22.19
N GLY A 161 7.08 5.01 -21.55
CA GLY A 161 6.13 5.90 -22.19
C GLY A 161 6.78 7.16 -22.74
N GLU A 162 6.05 7.85 -23.61
CA GLU A 162 6.50 9.11 -24.22
C GLU A 162 6.49 10.28 -23.23
N GLU A 163 5.69 10.18 -22.16
CA GLU A 163 5.60 11.21 -21.14
C GLU A 163 6.88 11.26 -20.29
N GLN A 164 7.51 12.43 -20.27
CA GLN A 164 8.69 12.68 -19.45
C GLN A 164 8.29 13.23 -18.08
N TYR A 165 8.76 12.56 -17.04
CA TYR A 165 8.57 12.97 -15.65
C TYR A 165 9.82 13.64 -15.09
N ASP A 166 9.62 14.64 -14.24
CA ASP A 166 10.71 15.26 -13.48
C ASP A 166 11.05 14.43 -12.23
N VAL A 167 10.05 13.72 -11.68
CA VAL A 167 10.16 12.85 -10.49
C VAL A 167 8.93 11.92 -10.42
N LEU A 168 9.12 10.71 -9.88
CA LEU A 168 8.04 9.74 -9.71
C LEU A 168 7.76 9.47 -8.23
N ALA A 169 6.49 9.44 -7.85
CA ALA A 169 6.03 8.95 -6.56
C ALA A 169 5.68 7.46 -6.71
N VAL A 170 6.45 6.58 -6.07
CA VAL A 170 6.41 5.14 -6.37
C VAL A 170 5.91 4.33 -5.17
N GLU A 171 4.77 3.65 -5.30
CA GLU A 171 4.29 2.68 -4.32
C GLU A 171 4.91 1.30 -4.59
N LEU A 172 5.56 0.72 -3.58
CA LEU A 172 6.18 -0.61 -3.65
C LEU A 172 5.66 -1.54 -2.57
N SER A 173 5.24 -2.75 -2.98
CA SER A 173 4.92 -3.86 -2.07
C SER A 173 6.18 -4.60 -1.60
N SER A 174 6.06 -5.41 -0.54
CA SER A 174 7.18 -6.26 -0.09
C SER A 174 7.54 -7.32 -1.14
N TYR A 175 6.56 -7.85 -1.86
CA TYR A 175 6.78 -8.80 -2.96
C TYR A 175 7.60 -8.20 -4.10
N GLN A 176 7.30 -6.96 -4.47
CA GLN A 176 8.04 -6.25 -5.50
C GLN A 176 9.48 -5.95 -5.08
N LEU A 177 9.69 -5.55 -3.83
CA LEU A 177 11.02 -5.26 -3.29
C LEU A 177 11.88 -6.51 -3.16
N HIS A 178 11.29 -7.67 -2.86
CA HIS A 178 11.99 -8.96 -2.85
C HIS A 178 12.71 -9.22 -4.19
N TRP A 179 12.01 -8.95 -5.30
CA TRP A 179 12.50 -9.18 -6.65
C TRP A 179 13.18 -7.95 -7.29
N ALA A 180 13.57 -6.93 -6.50
CA ALA A 180 14.17 -5.68 -6.99
C ALA A 180 15.54 -5.36 -6.37
N PRO A 181 16.57 -6.20 -6.59
CA PRO A 181 17.85 -6.08 -5.90
C PRO A 181 18.66 -4.84 -6.29
N SER A 182 18.44 -4.25 -7.47
CA SER A 182 19.24 -3.11 -7.94
C SER A 182 18.54 -1.76 -7.80
N LEU A 183 17.31 -1.72 -7.28
CA LEU A 183 16.61 -0.48 -6.97
C LEU A 183 17.47 0.39 -6.03
N ARG A 184 17.65 1.67 -6.39
CA ARG A 184 18.42 2.67 -5.62
C ARG A 184 17.68 4.01 -5.68
N ALA A 185 16.72 4.22 -4.79
CA ALA A 185 15.82 5.37 -4.88
C ALA A 185 16.52 6.69 -4.53
N HIS A 186 15.91 7.82 -4.92
CA HIS A 186 16.38 9.12 -4.46
C HIS A 186 16.17 9.26 -2.95
N SER A 187 14.97 8.92 -2.52
CA SER A 187 14.60 8.83 -1.10
C SER A 187 13.47 7.83 -0.96
N ALA A 188 13.37 7.19 0.19
CA ALA A 188 12.31 6.23 0.45
C ALA A 188 11.77 6.30 1.87
N VAL A 189 10.58 5.73 2.07
CA VAL A 189 9.94 5.56 3.38
C VAL A 189 9.41 4.15 3.59
N VAL A 190 9.63 3.60 4.79
CA VAL A 190 8.83 2.50 5.35
C VAL A 190 7.89 3.10 6.40
N LEU A 191 6.58 3.10 6.11
CA LEU A 191 5.57 3.80 6.92
C LEU A 191 5.29 3.13 8.28
N ASN A 192 5.23 1.80 8.27
CA ASN A 192 4.90 0.95 9.42
C ASN A 192 5.13 -0.53 9.04
N LEU A 193 5.32 -1.35 10.05
CA LEU A 193 5.42 -2.80 9.97
C LEU A 193 4.41 -3.46 10.93
N ALA A 194 3.48 -4.20 10.35
CA ALA A 194 2.54 -5.05 11.08
C ALA A 194 2.36 -6.40 10.36
N PRO A 195 1.98 -7.47 11.07
CA PRO A 195 1.76 -8.79 10.48
C PRO A 195 0.81 -8.75 9.28
N ASP A 196 1.33 -9.11 8.11
CA ASP A 196 0.59 -9.24 6.87
C ASP A 196 1.40 -10.15 5.94
N HIS A 197 0.73 -10.92 5.07
CA HIS A 197 1.39 -11.74 4.04
C HIS A 197 2.46 -12.73 4.54
N LEU A 198 2.39 -13.16 5.80
CA LEU A 198 3.38 -14.07 6.39
C LEU A 198 3.37 -15.46 5.75
N ASP A 199 2.27 -15.85 5.10
CA ASP A 199 2.16 -17.07 4.30
C ASP A 199 3.04 -17.07 3.05
N TRP A 200 3.47 -15.89 2.59
CA TRP A 200 4.40 -15.70 1.47
C TRP A 200 5.83 -15.48 1.96
N HIS A 201 6.01 -14.68 3.03
CA HIS A 201 7.33 -14.31 3.56
C HIS A 201 7.94 -15.33 4.52
N GLY A 202 7.11 -16.21 5.10
CA GLY A 202 7.51 -17.20 6.10
C GLY A 202 7.68 -16.64 7.51
N SER A 203 8.16 -15.41 7.67
CA SER A 203 8.27 -14.75 8.98
C SER A 203 8.12 -13.22 8.90
N MET A 204 7.90 -12.58 10.06
CA MET A 204 7.83 -11.13 10.17
C MET A 204 9.18 -10.48 9.87
N GLU A 205 10.29 -11.12 10.25
CA GLU A 205 11.65 -10.64 9.97
C GLU A 205 11.95 -10.65 8.46
N ALA A 206 11.54 -11.71 7.75
CA ALA A 206 11.69 -11.77 6.29
C ALA A 206 10.86 -10.68 5.60
N TYR A 207 9.62 -10.48 6.05
CA TYR A 207 8.74 -9.41 5.56
C TYR A 207 9.33 -8.01 5.78
N ALA A 208 9.85 -7.74 6.98
CA ALA A 208 10.50 -6.49 7.33
C ALA A 208 11.77 -6.27 6.49
N ARG A 209 12.61 -7.29 6.35
CA ARG A 209 13.83 -7.24 5.54
C ARG A 209 13.54 -6.91 4.09
N ASP A 210 12.54 -7.55 3.48
CA ASP A 210 12.18 -7.24 2.09
C ASP A 210 11.64 -5.82 1.93
N LYS A 211 10.92 -5.28 2.91
CA LYS A 211 10.58 -3.85 2.92
C LYS A 211 11.78 -2.94 3.10
N GLY A 212 12.73 -3.33 3.96
CA GLY A 212 13.96 -2.60 4.22
C GLY A 212 14.85 -2.42 3.00
N ARG A 213 14.79 -3.33 2.03
CA ARG A 213 15.49 -3.21 0.73
C ARG A 213 15.19 -1.89 0.01
N ILE A 214 14.07 -1.23 0.30
CA ILE A 214 13.74 0.09 -0.27
C ILE A 214 14.75 1.18 0.10
N TYR A 215 15.53 1.00 1.17
CA TYR A 215 16.54 1.96 1.61
C TYR A 215 17.91 1.76 0.96
N GLU A 216 18.16 0.57 0.41
CA GLU A 216 19.44 0.18 -0.15
C GLU A 216 19.91 1.16 -1.23
N GLY A 217 21.14 1.67 -1.06
CA GLY A 217 21.81 2.75 -1.80
C GLY A 217 20.91 3.95 -2.14
N ASN A 218 20.02 4.33 -1.22
CA ASN A 218 19.34 5.61 -1.29
C ASN A 218 20.33 6.77 -1.26
N ARG A 219 20.00 7.83 -2.00
CA ARG A 219 20.91 8.96 -2.24
C ARG A 219 20.77 10.11 -1.23
N VAL A 220 19.54 10.46 -0.86
CA VAL A 220 19.27 11.71 -0.13
C VAL A 220 18.67 11.47 1.24
N ALA A 221 17.63 10.63 1.34
CA ALA A 221 16.96 10.39 2.61
C ALA A 221 16.36 8.99 2.75
N CYS A 222 16.49 8.42 3.94
CA CYS A 222 15.74 7.27 4.41
C CYS A 222 14.78 7.76 5.50
N VAL A 223 13.50 7.81 5.18
CA VAL A 223 12.44 8.33 6.04
C VAL A 223 11.82 7.20 6.85
N TYR A 224 11.68 7.33 8.16
CA TYR A 224 11.14 6.29 9.03
C TYR A 224 10.12 6.84 10.04
N ASN A 225 9.28 5.95 10.58
CA ASN A 225 8.27 6.30 11.57
C ASN A 225 8.85 6.22 12.98
N VAL A 226 8.90 7.33 13.71
CA VAL A 226 9.46 7.37 15.08
C VAL A 226 8.61 6.53 16.05
N ALA A 227 7.32 6.36 15.79
CA ALA A 227 6.43 5.53 16.61
C ALA A 227 6.61 4.02 16.35
N ASP A 228 7.31 3.64 15.28
CA ASP A 228 7.57 2.25 14.91
C ASP A 228 9.08 2.00 14.81
N LYS A 229 9.65 1.53 15.93
CA LYS A 229 11.08 1.27 16.09
C LYS A 229 11.64 0.33 15.03
N ALA A 230 10.85 -0.61 14.52
CA ALA A 230 11.31 -1.53 13.49
C ALA A 230 11.62 -0.79 12.17
N THR A 231 10.89 0.29 11.86
CA THR A 231 11.20 1.11 10.67
C THR A 231 12.49 1.91 10.82
N GLU A 232 12.87 2.32 12.03
CA GLU A 232 14.15 2.95 12.33
C GLU A 232 15.30 1.95 12.21
N ASP A 233 15.12 0.73 12.70
CA ASP A 233 16.13 -0.33 12.63
C ASP A 233 16.47 -0.68 11.18
N LEU A 234 15.47 -0.74 10.30
CA LEU A 234 15.70 -0.90 8.86
C LEU A 234 16.56 0.22 8.25
N VAL A 235 16.46 1.46 8.74
CA VAL A 235 17.33 2.56 8.28
C VAL A 235 18.76 2.39 8.79
N ARG A 236 18.93 1.89 10.02
CA ARG A 236 20.25 1.64 10.63
C ARG A 236 21.00 0.50 9.95
N GLU A 237 20.27 -0.47 9.42
CA GLU A 237 20.83 -1.65 8.73
C GLU A 237 21.11 -1.41 7.25
N ALA A 238 20.53 -0.38 6.64
CA ALA A 238 20.66 -0.12 5.21
C ALA A 238 22.07 0.37 4.82
N ASP A 239 22.61 -0.17 3.74
CA ASP A 239 23.77 0.43 3.06
C ASP A 239 23.25 1.55 2.15
N VAL A 240 23.76 2.78 2.31
CA VAL A 240 23.26 3.98 1.62
C VAL A 240 24.43 4.76 1.01
N GLU A 241 24.13 5.62 0.04
CA GLU A 241 25.16 6.50 -0.49
C GLU A 241 25.61 7.53 0.56
N GLU A 242 26.89 7.88 0.55
CA GLU A 242 27.46 8.86 1.48
C GLU A 242 26.70 10.19 1.41
N GLY A 243 26.31 10.71 2.57
CA GLY A 243 25.49 11.92 2.68
C GLY A 243 23.98 11.68 2.70
N CYS A 244 23.49 10.46 2.46
CA CYS A 244 22.11 10.10 2.69
C CYS A 244 21.74 10.22 4.18
N ARG A 245 20.56 10.79 4.48
CA ARG A 245 20.16 11.13 5.86
C ARG A 245 19.01 10.28 6.37
N ALA A 246 19.10 9.84 7.62
CA ALA A 246 17.96 9.29 8.36
C ALA A 246 17.02 10.43 8.80
N ILE A 247 15.75 10.37 8.37
CA ILE A 247 14.74 11.41 8.67
C ILE A 247 13.52 10.77 9.34
N GLY A 248 13.20 11.17 10.57
CA GLY A 248 12.03 10.64 11.28
C GLY A 248 10.76 11.43 10.96
N PHE A 249 9.59 10.78 11.01
CA PHE A 249 8.31 11.47 11.17
C PHE A 249 7.59 11.02 12.45
N THR A 250 6.88 11.94 13.10
CA THR A 250 6.18 11.69 14.36
C THR A 250 4.90 12.50 14.48
N LEU A 251 3.91 12.02 15.23
CA LEU A 251 2.71 12.81 15.56
C LEU A 251 2.93 13.78 16.72
N GLY A 252 4.11 13.75 17.35
CA GLY A 252 4.51 14.69 18.40
C GLY A 252 5.40 15.81 17.90
N THR A 253 5.93 16.60 18.84
CA THR A 253 6.91 17.65 18.54
C THR A 253 8.19 17.06 17.95
N PRO A 254 8.62 17.48 16.74
CA PRO A 254 9.78 16.90 16.09
C PRO A 254 11.10 17.30 16.76
N ALA A 255 12.02 16.35 16.86
CA ALA A 255 13.44 16.57 17.16
C ALA A 255 14.20 17.03 15.88
N PRO A 256 15.48 17.43 15.98
CA PRO A 256 16.30 17.69 14.79
C PRO A 256 16.34 16.48 13.85
N SER A 257 16.25 16.72 12.53
CA SER A 257 16.11 15.67 11.51
C SER A 257 14.78 14.91 11.55
N GLN A 258 13.72 15.55 12.04
CA GLN A 258 12.38 14.99 12.00
C GLN A 258 11.36 15.97 11.43
N LEU A 259 10.27 15.42 10.92
CA LEU A 259 9.01 16.13 10.71
C LEU A 259 8.01 15.71 11.80
N GLY A 260 7.16 16.63 12.24
CA GLY A 260 6.14 16.28 13.23
C GLY A 260 5.07 17.34 13.43
N VAL A 261 4.33 17.25 14.53
CA VAL A 261 3.20 18.15 14.83
C VAL A 261 3.49 18.99 16.07
N VAL A 262 3.24 20.29 15.96
CA VAL A 262 3.30 21.26 17.07
C VAL A 262 2.02 22.07 17.04
N GLU A 263 1.20 21.97 18.08
CA GLU A 263 -0.02 22.80 18.24
C GLU A 263 -0.94 22.80 17.00
N GLY A 264 -1.13 21.63 16.38
CA GLY A 264 -2.00 21.49 15.18
C GLY A 264 -1.32 21.88 13.87
N ILE A 265 -0.02 22.13 13.86
CA ILE A 265 0.77 22.50 12.68
C ILE A 265 1.76 21.37 12.35
N LEU A 266 1.86 20.98 11.09
CA LEU A 266 2.90 20.11 10.55
C LEU A 266 4.19 20.91 10.36
N VAL A 267 5.29 20.43 10.93
CA VAL A 267 6.57 21.15 11.05
C VAL A 267 7.72 20.31 10.52
N ASP A 268 8.61 20.94 9.74
CA ASP A 268 9.88 20.40 9.23
C ASP A 268 11.07 20.93 10.03
N ARG A 269 11.79 20.02 10.69
CA ARG A 269 13.09 20.25 11.32
C ARG A 269 14.20 19.41 10.70
N ALA A 270 13.97 18.89 9.51
CA ALA A 270 14.89 18.04 8.77
C ALA A 270 15.59 18.78 7.63
N PHE A 271 14.86 19.56 6.85
CA PHE A 271 15.34 20.20 5.62
C PHE A 271 15.32 21.73 5.73
N VAL A 272 15.87 22.23 6.83
CA VAL A 272 16.04 23.66 7.13
C VAL A 272 17.50 23.97 7.46
N GLU A 273 17.93 25.21 7.21
CA GLU A 273 19.22 25.71 7.68
C GLU A 273 19.26 25.72 9.22
N ASP A 274 20.39 25.37 9.83
CA ASP A 274 20.55 25.24 11.29
C ASP A 274 19.37 24.53 11.99
N ARG A 275 19.15 23.25 11.64
CA ARG A 275 18.08 22.36 12.19
C ARG A 275 18.03 22.27 13.72
N GLN A 276 19.07 22.72 14.42
CA GLN A 276 19.07 22.79 15.89
C GLN A 276 18.19 23.93 16.40
N LYS A 277 18.11 25.03 15.65
CA LYS A 277 17.43 26.27 16.06
C LYS A 277 16.21 26.61 15.24
N ASN A 278 16.14 26.10 14.01
CA ASN A 278 15.07 26.45 13.08
C ASN A 278 14.08 25.30 12.89
N ALA A 279 12.85 25.70 12.54
CA ALA A 279 11.75 24.84 12.18
C ALA A 279 10.93 25.56 11.10
N GLN A 280 10.41 24.80 10.14
CA GLN A 280 9.61 25.33 9.04
C GLN A 280 8.19 24.79 9.12
N GLU A 281 7.22 25.69 9.18
CA GLU A 281 5.81 25.34 9.01
C GLU A 281 5.56 24.79 7.60
N LEU A 282 4.89 23.65 7.53
CA LEU A 282 4.50 23.01 6.27
C LEU A 282 3.01 23.24 5.98
N ALA A 283 2.13 22.82 6.90
CA ALA A 283 0.69 22.87 6.74
C ALA A 283 -0.01 22.80 8.11
N GLU A 284 -1.31 23.07 8.16
CA GLU A 284 -2.13 22.79 9.34
C GLU A 284 -2.65 21.34 9.31
N VAL A 285 -2.98 20.77 10.47
CA VAL A 285 -3.63 19.46 10.56
C VAL A 285 -4.97 19.44 9.80
N SER A 286 -5.69 20.57 9.80
CA SER A 286 -6.92 20.80 9.03
C SER A 286 -6.72 20.74 7.51
N ASP A 287 -5.49 20.91 7.02
CA ASP A 287 -5.16 20.78 5.59
C ASP A 287 -5.09 19.31 5.15
N VAL A 288 -5.12 18.35 6.09
CA VAL A 288 -5.15 16.91 5.82
C VAL A 288 -6.58 16.40 5.98
N ASN A 289 -7.15 15.84 4.91
CA ASN A 289 -8.53 15.37 4.90
C ASN A 289 -8.63 13.84 4.72
N PRO A 290 -9.35 13.11 5.59
CA PRO A 290 -9.74 13.52 6.93
C PRO A 290 -8.52 13.69 7.84
N PRO A 291 -8.58 14.56 8.88
CA PRO A 291 -7.46 14.86 9.78
C PRO A 291 -7.25 13.74 10.82
N ALA A 292 -7.29 12.49 10.39
CA ALA A 292 -7.08 11.33 11.23
C ALA A 292 -5.58 11.13 11.53
N PRO A 293 -5.20 10.62 12.71
CA PRO A 293 -3.79 10.45 13.11
C PRO A 293 -2.92 9.72 12.06
N HIS A 294 -3.42 8.64 11.46
CA HIS A 294 -2.67 7.92 10.42
C HIS A 294 -2.56 8.69 9.11
N ASN A 295 -3.54 9.54 8.76
CA ASN A 295 -3.44 10.42 7.59
C ASN A 295 -2.46 11.57 7.81
N ILE A 296 -2.39 12.10 9.04
CA ILE A 296 -1.36 13.07 9.41
C ILE A 296 0.03 12.43 9.32
N ALA A 297 0.19 11.19 9.78
CA ALA A 297 1.43 10.43 9.63
C ALA A 297 1.81 10.22 8.15
N ASN A 298 0.84 9.84 7.31
CA ASN A 298 1.02 9.72 5.86
C ASN A 298 1.43 11.06 5.22
N ALA A 299 0.79 12.16 5.62
CA ALA A 299 1.10 13.51 5.15
C ALA A 299 2.52 13.95 5.54
N LEU A 300 2.96 13.66 6.77
CA LEU A 300 4.33 13.93 7.22
C LEU A 300 5.37 13.09 6.46
N ALA A 301 5.07 11.82 6.18
CA ALA A 301 5.94 10.96 5.36
C ALA A 301 6.05 11.46 3.91
N ALA A 302 4.91 11.83 3.29
CA ALA A 302 4.88 12.42 1.96
C ALA A 302 5.63 13.76 1.92
N ALA A 303 5.41 14.62 2.90
CA ALA A 303 6.13 15.88 3.05
C ALA A 303 7.64 15.63 3.20
N ALA A 304 8.08 14.66 4.01
CA ALA A 304 9.49 14.36 4.19
C ALA A 304 10.18 13.98 2.87
N LEU A 305 9.53 13.13 2.05
CA LEU A 305 10.03 12.75 0.73
C LEU A 305 10.06 13.94 -0.24
N ALA A 306 9.01 14.76 -0.27
CA ALA A 306 8.97 15.96 -1.10
C ALA A 306 10.05 16.98 -0.71
N ARG A 307 10.24 17.21 0.59
CA ARG A 307 11.26 18.11 1.14
C ARG A 307 12.67 17.58 0.86
N ALA A 308 12.88 16.27 0.91
CA ALA A 308 14.14 15.64 0.50
C ALA A 308 14.48 15.92 -0.97
N PHE A 309 13.47 15.97 -1.85
CA PHE A 309 13.62 16.33 -3.26
C PHE A 309 13.81 17.84 -3.51
N GLY A 310 13.64 18.68 -2.48
CA GLY A 310 13.76 20.14 -2.58
C GLY A 310 12.47 20.90 -2.84
N VAL A 311 11.30 20.24 -2.71
CA VAL A 311 9.99 20.90 -2.86
C VAL A 311 9.81 21.98 -1.78
N PRO A 312 9.40 23.22 -2.12
CA PRO A 312 9.22 24.30 -1.16
C PRO A 312 8.04 24.06 -0.19
N PRO A 313 8.05 24.61 1.04
CA PRO A 313 7.02 24.36 2.05
C PRO A 313 5.61 24.74 1.59
N LYS A 314 5.50 25.82 0.80
CA LYS A 314 4.23 26.27 0.22
C LYS A 314 3.59 25.18 -0.65
N ALA A 315 4.36 24.51 -1.50
CA ALA A 315 3.85 23.45 -2.36
C ALA A 315 3.42 22.21 -1.55
N VAL A 316 4.08 21.93 -0.42
CA VAL A 316 3.63 20.90 0.53
C VAL A 316 2.22 21.22 1.03
N ARG A 317 2.00 22.46 1.49
CA ARG A 317 0.67 22.92 1.93
C ARG A 317 -0.39 22.80 0.84
N ASP A 318 -0.10 23.37 -0.31
CA ASP A 318 -1.04 23.46 -1.43
C ASP A 318 -1.39 22.05 -1.94
N GLY A 319 -0.41 21.14 -1.99
CA GLY A 319 -0.62 19.75 -2.38
C GLY A 319 -1.43 18.93 -1.37
N LEU A 320 -1.23 19.13 -0.07
CA LEU A 320 -2.05 18.47 0.96
C LEU A 320 -3.51 18.95 0.89
N ARG A 321 -3.74 20.26 0.71
CA ARG A 321 -5.09 20.82 0.53
C ARG A 321 -5.79 20.32 -0.73
N ALA A 322 -5.04 20.12 -1.81
CA ALA A 322 -5.58 19.64 -3.07
C ALA A 322 -5.84 18.13 -3.08
N PHE A 323 -5.25 17.38 -2.16
CA PHE A 323 -5.42 15.93 -2.09
C PHE A 323 -6.85 15.57 -1.66
N THR A 324 -7.45 14.64 -2.39
CA THR A 324 -8.73 14.01 -2.02
C THR A 324 -8.50 12.51 -1.87
N PRO A 325 -8.85 11.91 -0.72
CA PRO A 325 -8.77 10.46 -0.54
C PRO A 325 -9.60 9.71 -1.58
N ASP A 326 -9.12 8.53 -1.98
CA ASP A 326 -9.95 7.58 -2.73
C ASP A 326 -11.17 7.15 -1.90
N ALA A 327 -12.20 6.66 -2.60
CA ALA A 327 -13.38 6.08 -1.97
C ALA A 327 -13.02 4.97 -0.96
N HIS A 328 -13.87 4.79 0.05
CA HIS A 328 -13.77 3.74 1.06
C HIS A 328 -12.53 3.80 1.97
N ARG A 329 -11.93 4.99 2.13
CA ARG A 329 -10.81 5.28 3.05
C ARG A 329 -11.19 6.37 4.05
N ILE A 330 -11.97 5.99 5.05
CA ILE A 330 -12.60 6.92 6.01
C ILE A 330 -13.41 7.98 5.24
N ALA A 331 -14.18 7.51 4.27
CA ALA A 331 -15.03 8.33 3.44
C ALA A 331 -16.32 8.66 4.22
N HIS A 332 -16.55 9.94 4.47
CA HIS A 332 -17.82 10.39 5.01
C HIS A 332 -18.94 10.17 3.99
N VAL A 333 -19.97 9.41 4.36
CA VAL A 333 -21.09 9.09 3.47
C VAL A 333 -22.23 10.10 3.68
N ALA A 334 -22.71 10.24 4.91
CA ALA A 334 -23.81 11.14 5.27
C ALA A 334 -23.90 11.33 6.80
N ASP A 335 -24.52 12.44 7.20
CA ASP A 335 -25.04 12.63 8.56
C ASP A 335 -26.53 12.28 8.56
N VAL A 336 -26.95 11.36 9.43
CA VAL A 336 -28.37 10.97 9.59
C VAL A 336 -28.73 11.03 11.07
N ASP A 337 -29.76 11.80 11.43
CA ASP A 337 -30.24 11.94 12.81
C ASP A 337 -29.14 12.36 13.82
N GLY A 338 -28.16 13.15 13.37
CA GLY A 338 -27.02 13.61 14.17
C GLY A 338 -25.89 12.57 14.35
N VAL A 339 -25.92 11.48 13.58
CA VAL A 339 -24.91 10.41 13.55
C VAL A 339 -24.13 10.48 12.24
N ALA A 340 -22.81 10.46 12.31
CA ALA A 340 -21.95 10.43 11.13
C ALA A 340 -21.77 8.98 10.63
N TYR A 341 -21.95 8.74 9.32
CA TYR A 341 -21.73 7.43 8.71
C TYR A 341 -20.46 7.45 7.87
N VAL A 342 -19.51 6.59 8.23
CA VAL A 342 -18.16 6.59 7.66
C VAL A 342 -17.83 5.23 7.07
N ASP A 343 -17.43 5.24 5.80
CA ASP A 343 -16.99 4.08 5.05
C ASP A 343 -15.46 3.97 5.03
N ASP A 344 -14.95 2.97 5.72
CA ASP A 344 -13.55 2.54 5.63
C ASP A 344 -13.45 1.05 5.26
N SER A 345 -14.25 0.61 4.27
CA SER A 345 -14.25 -0.77 3.77
C SER A 345 -12.86 -1.27 3.34
N LYS A 346 -11.91 -0.37 3.05
CA LYS A 346 -10.51 -0.71 2.75
C LYS A 346 -9.72 -1.22 3.96
N ALA A 347 -10.20 -1.04 5.20
CA ALA A 347 -9.62 -1.57 6.44
C ALA A 347 -9.81 -3.10 6.55
N THR A 348 -9.09 -3.83 5.69
CA THR A 348 -9.21 -5.29 5.50
C THR A 348 -8.33 -6.12 6.44
N ASN A 349 -7.67 -5.50 7.41
CA ASN A 349 -6.85 -6.15 8.44
C ASN A 349 -7.00 -5.40 9.77
N THR A 350 -6.61 -6.04 10.88
CA THR A 350 -6.78 -5.52 12.24
C THR A 350 -6.03 -4.21 12.48
N HIS A 351 -4.82 -4.07 11.95
CA HIS A 351 -4.04 -2.83 12.07
C HIS A 351 -4.72 -1.64 11.37
N ALA A 352 -5.29 -1.85 10.18
CA ALA A 352 -6.03 -0.80 9.47
C ALA A 352 -7.33 -0.43 10.21
N ALA A 353 -8.05 -1.41 10.73
CA ALA A 353 -9.25 -1.16 11.53
C ALA A 353 -8.92 -0.42 12.84
N GLU A 354 -7.82 -0.76 13.52
CA GLU A 354 -7.34 -0.05 14.71
C GLU A 354 -7.11 1.44 14.41
N ALA A 355 -6.43 1.73 13.29
CA ALA A 355 -6.15 3.10 12.86
C ALA A 355 -7.41 3.90 12.53
N SER A 356 -8.45 3.23 12.03
CA SER A 356 -9.77 3.81 11.73
C SER A 356 -10.56 4.09 13.01
N LEU A 357 -10.64 3.11 13.92
CA LEU A 357 -11.30 3.24 15.21
C LEU A 357 -10.66 4.33 16.08
N ALA A 358 -9.34 4.50 16.01
CA ALA A 358 -8.64 5.54 16.76
C ALA A 358 -8.99 6.97 16.30
N ALA A 359 -9.60 7.15 15.13
CA ALA A 359 -9.96 8.45 14.58
C ALA A 359 -11.25 9.06 15.18
N TYR A 360 -12.04 8.26 15.93
CA TYR A 360 -13.35 8.68 16.46
C TYR A 360 -13.47 8.40 17.96
N GLU A 361 -14.25 9.20 18.67
CA GLU A 361 -14.41 9.08 20.13
C GLU A 361 -15.46 8.05 20.55
N SER A 362 -16.61 7.99 19.85
CA SER A 362 -17.72 7.08 20.13
C SER A 362 -18.21 6.43 18.83
N ILE A 363 -18.25 5.10 18.80
CA ILE A 363 -18.35 4.32 17.57
C ILE A 363 -19.38 3.19 17.69
N VAL A 364 -20.28 3.10 16.73
CA VAL A 364 -21.00 1.86 16.41
C VAL A 364 -20.24 1.16 15.29
N TRP A 365 -19.54 0.08 15.62
CA TRP A 365 -18.58 -0.57 14.73
C TRP A 365 -19.23 -1.67 13.89
N ILE A 366 -19.18 -1.55 12.56
CA ILE A 366 -19.58 -2.62 11.64
C ILE A 366 -18.32 -3.41 11.25
N ALA A 367 -18.29 -4.69 11.64
CA ALA A 367 -17.10 -5.53 11.57
C ALA A 367 -17.35 -6.92 10.97
N GLY A 368 -16.31 -7.53 10.40
CA GLY A 368 -16.33 -8.92 9.96
C GLY A 368 -16.19 -9.13 8.45
N GLY A 369 -16.23 -10.39 8.06
CA GLY A 369 -15.78 -10.90 6.77
C GLY A 369 -14.85 -12.10 6.93
N LEU A 370 -13.91 -12.26 5.99
CA LEU A 370 -12.86 -13.30 6.02
C LEU A 370 -11.58 -12.80 6.73
N ALA A 371 -11.26 -13.40 7.88
CA ALA A 371 -10.19 -12.95 8.79
C ALA A 371 -8.77 -13.32 8.33
N LYS A 372 -8.63 -14.35 7.47
CA LYS A 372 -7.31 -14.81 6.95
C LYS A 372 -6.27 -15.09 8.05
N GLY A 373 -6.70 -15.61 9.20
CA GLY A 373 -5.83 -15.93 10.33
C GLY A 373 -5.49 -14.75 11.24
N ALA A 374 -6.15 -13.59 11.09
CA ALA A 374 -5.97 -12.45 11.98
C ALA A 374 -6.48 -12.73 13.41
N ALA A 375 -5.81 -12.13 14.40
CA ALA A 375 -6.23 -12.12 15.80
C ALA A 375 -6.81 -10.76 16.19
N PHE A 376 -7.91 -10.75 16.94
CA PHE A 376 -8.69 -9.53 17.22
C PHE A 376 -8.58 -9.03 18.67
N GLU A 377 -7.94 -9.80 19.56
CA GLU A 377 -7.87 -9.49 21.01
C GLU A 377 -7.31 -8.10 21.29
N GLU A 378 -6.15 -7.77 20.70
CA GLU A 378 -5.49 -6.49 20.92
C GLU A 378 -6.27 -5.31 20.29
N LEU A 379 -6.80 -5.52 19.08
CA LEU A 379 -7.65 -4.54 18.39
C LEU A 379 -8.84 -4.13 19.27
N VAL A 380 -9.55 -5.12 19.80
CA VAL A 380 -10.71 -4.89 20.67
C VAL A 380 -10.28 -4.25 21.98
N ALA A 381 -9.24 -4.78 22.64
CA ALA A 381 -8.78 -4.25 23.93
C ALA A 381 -8.40 -2.77 23.86
N LYS A 382 -7.75 -2.33 22.77
CA LYS A 382 -7.39 -0.92 22.55
C LYS A 382 -8.58 -0.04 22.20
N SER A 383 -9.58 -0.60 21.52
CA SER A 383 -10.73 0.16 21.00
C SER A 383 -11.93 0.17 21.95
N ALA A 384 -11.98 -0.72 22.95
CA ALA A 384 -13.13 -0.97 23.82
C ALA A 384 -13.79 0.31 24.35
N LYS A 385 -13.00 1.27 24.84
CA LYS A 385 -13.50 2.53 25.42
C LYS A 385 -14.24 3.45 24.43
N ARG A 386 -14.05 3.23 23.13
CA ARG A 386 -14.67 4.00 22.05
C ARG A 386 -15.89 3.28 21.48
N LEU A 387 -16.07 2.00 21.77
CA LEU A 387 -17.15 1.21 21.22
C LEU A 387 -18.43 1.43 22.01
N ARG A 388 -19.42 2.02 21.35
CA ARG A 388 -20.81 2.08 21.83
C ARG A 388 -21.52 0.76 21.61
N ALA A 389 -21.29 0.15 20.45
CA ALA A 389 -21.82 -1.16 20.08
C ALA A 389 -21.01 -1.74 18.91
N ALA A 390 -21.19 -3.03 18.63
CA ALA A 390 -20.65 -3.68 17.45
C ALA A 390 -21.74 -4.45 16.69
N VAL A 391 -21.73 -4.35 15.37
CA VAL A 391 -22.58 -5.13 14.47
C VAL A 391 -21.67 -6.01 13.62
N LEU A 392 -21.81 -7.32 13.76
CA LEU A 392 -20.91 -8.29 13.16
C LEU A 392 -21.56 -8.98 11.96
N ILE A 393 -20.82 -9.10 10.86
CA ILE A 393 -21.26 -9.73 9.60
C ILE A 393 -20.20 -10.70 9.06
N GLY A 394 -20.60 -11.62 8.18
CA GLY A 394 -19.68 -12.45 7.41
C GLY A 394 -19.23 -13.73 8.09
N ALA A 395 -18.28 -14.43 7.45
CA ALA A 395 -17.91 -15.79 7.77
C ALA A 395 -17.21 -15.94 9.13
N ASP A 396 -16.21 -15.09 9.41
CA ASP A 396 -15.35 -15.21 10.60
C ASP A 396 -15.76 -14.28 11.76
N ARG A 397 -17.00 -13.77 11.73
CA ARG A 397 -17.55 -12.88 12.78
C ARG A 397 -17.45 -13.45 14.20
N GLY A 398 -17.41 -14.79 14.33
CA GLY A 398 -17.24 -15.48 15.60
C GLY A 398 -15.95 -15.11 16.33
N LEU A 399 -14.86 -14.90 15.60
CA LEU A 399 -13.57 -14.52 16.17
C LEU A 399 -13.63 -13.13 16.81
N ILE A 400 -14.32 -12.18 16.16
CA ILE A 400 -14.49 -10.83 16.67
C ILE A 400 -15.44 -10.83 17.88
N ARG A 401 -16.52 -11.61 17.83
CA ARG A 401 -17.46 -11.76 18.96
C ARG A 401 -16.76 -12.30 20.20
N GLU A 402 -15.89 -13.30 20.05
CA GLU A 402 -15.13 -13.86 21.16
C GLU A 402 -14.16 -12.83 21.78
N ALA A 403 -13.46 -12.07 20.94
CA ALA A 403 -12.59 -10.99 21.40
C ALA A 403 -13.38 -9.89 22.13
N LEU A 404 -14.54 -9.47 21.61
CA LEU A 404 -15.45 -8.52 22.25
C LEU A 404 -15.94 -9.04 23.61
N ALA A 405 -16.41 -10.29 23.68
CA ALA A 405 -16.85 -10.88 24.93
C ALA A 405 -15.75 -10.95 26.00
N ARG A 406 -14.48 -11.11 25.59
CA ARG A 406 -13.33 -11.20 26.49
C ARG A 406 -12.81 -9.84 26.94
N HIS A 407 -12.72 -8.88 26.02
CA HIS A 407 -12.00 -7.62 26.24
C HIS A 407 -12.90 -6.38 26.35
N ALA A 408 -14.17 -6.49 25.97
CA ALA A 408 -15.17 -5.42 26.04
C ALA A 408 -16.58 -5.98 26.35
N PRO A 409 -16.77 -6.76 27.43
CA PRO A 409 -18.01 -7.48 27.72
C PRO A 409 -19.24 -6.58 27.90
N GLU A 410 -19.03 -5.29 28.19
CA GLU A 410 -20.08 -4.28 28.33
C GLU A 410 -20.59 -3.74 26.98
N VAL A 411 -19.87 -3.96 25.88
CA VAL A 411 -20.24 -3.46 24.56
C VAL A 411 -21.38 -4.33 24.01
N PRO A 412 -22.56 -3.75 23.71
CA PRO A 412 -23.63 -4.46 23.01
C PRO A 412 -23.15 -4.98 21.65
N VAL A 413 -23.44 -6.25 21.38
CA VAL A 413 -23.07 -6.91 20.12
C VAL A 413 -24.32 -7.44 19.43
N VAL A 414 -24.52 -7.04 18.17
CA VAL A 414 -25.48 -7.66 17.26
C VAL A 414 -24.71 -8.55 16.29
N ASP A 415 -24.99 -9.85 16.35
CA ASP A 415 -24.33 -10.86 15.53
C ASP A 415 -25.28 -11.31 14.40
N LEU A 416 -25.04 -10.82 13.19
CA LEU A 416 -25.84 -11.17 12.02
C LEU A 416 -25.26 -12.43 11.36
N ASP A 417 -25.94 -13.56 11.55
CA ASP A 417 -25.62 -14.85 10.90
C ASP A 417 -25.99 -14.85 9.42
N ARG A 418 -25.33 -13.98 8.65
CA ARG A 418 -25.56 -13.77 7.22
C ARG A 418 -24.22 -13.61 6.50
N THR A 419 -24.10 -14.30 5.36
CA THR A 419 -22.97 -14.21 4.43
C THR A 419 -23.39 -13.76 3.03
N ASP A 420 -24.67 -13.40 2.84
CA ASP A 420 -25.17 -12.78 1.62
C ASP A 420 -24.93 -11.26 1.63
N THR A 421 -24.95 -10.64 0.44
CA THR A 421 -24.73 -9.19 0.28
C THR A 421 -25.78 -8.33 0.98
N GLY A 422 -27.01 -8.83 1.16
CA GLY A 422 -28.08 -8.13 1.86
C GLY A 422 -27.80 -7.92 3.35
N ALA A 423 -26.81 -8.62 3.93
CA ALA A 423 -26.41 -8.41 5.32
C ALA A 423 -25.96 -6.97 5.61
N MET A 424 -25.44 -6.24 4.63
CA MET A 424 -24.98 -4.86 4.84
C MET A 424 -26.15 -3.92 5.18
N LEU A 425 -27.27 -4.03 4.47
CA LEU A 425 -28.46 -3.23 4.76
C LEU A 425 -28.97 -3.50 6.19
N ALA A 426 -29.06 -4.78 6.57
CA ALA A 426 -29.43 -5.17 7.93
C ALA A 426 -28.44 -4.61 8.96
N ALA A 427 -27.13 -4.68 8.68
CA ALA A 427 -26.12 -4.15 9.59
C ALA A 427 -26.24 -2.63 9.81
N VAL A 428 -26.51 -1.88 8.74
CA VAL A 428 -26.73 -0.43 8.80
C VAL A 428 -28.01 -0.09 9.58
N GLN A 429 -29.08 -0.87 9.43
CA GLN A 429 -30.32 -0.69 10.19
C GLN A 429 -30.13 -0.96 11.69
N GLU A 430 -29.45 -2.05 12.04
CA GLU A 430 -29.10 -2.36 13.43
C GLU A 430 -28.18 -1.29 14.03
N ALA A 431 -27.17 -0.85 13.26
CA ALA A 431 -26.28 0.21 13.69
C ALA A 431 -27.01 1.53 13.95
N LYS A 432 -27.99 1.90 13.11
CA LYS A 432 -28.86 3.07 13.34
C LYS A 432 -29.61 2.96 14.67
N GLY A 433 -30.14 1.77 15.01
CA GLY A 433 -30.86 1.54 16.26
C GLY A 433 -29.98 1.63 17.52
N LEU A 434 -28.68 1.44 17.38
CA LEU A 434 -27.69 1.45 18.46
C LEU A 434 -27.01 2.82 18.64
N ALA A 435 -27.00 3.63 17.58
CA ALA A 435 -26.34 4.94 17.57
C ALA A 435 -27.18 6.04 18.24
N GLN A 436 -26.49 7.05 18.76
CA GLN A 436 -27.04 8.26 19.35
C GLN A 436 -26.41 9.49 18.68
N PRO A 437 -27.09 10.66 18.70
CA PRO A 437 -26.52 11.89 18.17
C PRO A 437 -25.12 12.16 18.76
N GLY A 438 -24.15 12.42 17.88
CA GLY A 438 -22.72 12.56 18.21
C GLY A 438 -21.88 11.30 18.04
N ASP A 439 -22.49 10.13 17.81
CA ASP A 439 -21.77 8.91 17.47
C ASP A 439 -21.34 8.85 15.99
N THR A 440 -20.38 7.98 15.71
CA THR A 440 -20.01 7.57 14.36
C THR A 440 -20.42 6.11 14.11
N VAL A 441 -21.19 5.84 13.07
CA VAL A 441 -21.35 4.48 12.51
C VAL A 441 -20.21 4.24 11.54
N LEU A 442 -19.30 3.33 11.88
CA LEU A 442 -18.06 3.11 11.15
C LEU A 442 -18.00 1.70 10.56
N LEU A 443 -17.95 1.61 9.23
CA LEU A 443 -17.55 0.39 8.53
C LEU A 443 -16.03 0.31 8.49
N ALA A 444 -15.43 -0.44 9.43
CA ALA A 444 -13.99 -0.72 9.46
C ALA A 444 -13.79 -2.22 9.71
N PRO A 445 -13.95 -3.08 8.68
CA PRO A 445 -14.33 -4.48 8.87
C PRO A 445 -13.28 -5.37 9.54
N ALA A 446 -12.00 -4.94 9.56
CA ALA A 446 -10.84 -5.71 10.01
C ALA A 446 -10.58 -7.03 9.24
N CYS A 447 -11.43 -7.33 8.24
CA CYS A 447 -11.43 -8.56 7.46
C CYS A 447 -11.52 -8.28 5.95
N ALA A 448 -11.03 -9.23 5.15
CA ALA A 448 -11.25 -9.23 3.72
C ALA A 448 -12.74 -9.44 3.40
N SER A 449 -13.18 -8.97 2.22
CA SER A 449 -14.60 -8.98 1.82
C SER A 449 -15.06 -10.23 1.07
N MET A 450 -14.11 -11.11 0.69
CA MET A 450 -14.29 -12.14 -0.34
C MET A 450 -15.25 -13.27 0.02
N ASP A 451 -15.67 -13.35 1.28
CA ASP A 451 -16.71 -14.26 1.75
C ASP A 451 -18.12 -13.81 1.35
N MET A 452 -18.33 -12.50 1.15
CA MET A 452 -19.64 -11.91 0.87
C MET A 452 -19.69 -11.07 -0.42
N PHE A 453 -18.59 -10.42 -0.78
CA PHE A 453 -18.48 -9.46 -1.88
C PHE A 453 -17.28 -9.76 -2.76
N ALA A 454 -17.35 -9.41 -4.05
CA ALA A 454 -16.23 -9.67 -4.97
C ALA A 454 -14.97 -8.85 -4.66
N ASN A 455 -15.10 -7.72 -3.97
CA ASN A 455 -14.00 -6.88 -3.50
C ASN A 455 -14.51 -5.87 -2.45
N TYR A 456 -13.58 -5.13 -1.85
CA TYR A 456 -13.91 -4.16 -0.80
C TYR A 456 -14.67 -2.93 -1.32
N ASN A 457 -14.52 -2.56 -2.60
CA ASN A 457 -15.28 -1.44 -3.19
C ASN A 457 -16.77 -1.77 -3.17
N GLN A 458 -17.16 -2.96 -3.64
CA GLN A 458 -18.56 -3.41 -3.60
C GLN A 458 -19.15 -3.45 -2.18
N ARG A 459 -18.34 -3.82 -1.18
CA ARG A 459 -18.77 -3.78 0.22
C ARG A 459 -19.00 -2.35 0.72
N GLY A 460 -18.12 -1.41 0.35
CA GLY A 460 -18.27 0.00 0.70
C GLY A 460 -19.43 0.67 -0.04
N ASP A 461 -19.59 0.37 -1.33
CA ASP A 461 -20.75 0.81 -2.13
C ASP A 461 -22.07 0.36 -1.52
N ALA A 462 -22.17 -0.91 -1.09
CA ALA A 462 -23.34 -1.45 -0.43
C ALA A 462 -23.64 -0.76 0.91
N PHE A 463 -22.60 -0.39 1.67
CA PHE A 463 -22.76 0.40 2.90
C PHE A 463 -23.26 1.81 2.58
N ALA A 464 -22.64 2.48 1.61
CA ALA A 464 -23.02 3.83 1.23
C ALA A 464 -24.45 3.89 0.65
N GLU A 465 -24.86 2.88 -0.10
CA GLU A 465 -26.24 2.71 -0.58
C GLU A 465 -27.23 2.52 0.57
N ALA A 466 -26.96 1.59 1.48
CA ALA A 466 -27.80 1.35 2.66
C ALA A 466 -27.93 2.61 3.55
N VAL A 467 -26.86 3.39 3.71
CA VAL A 467 -26.90 4.66 4.46
C VAL A 467 -27.76 5.70 3.74
N ARG A 468 -27.66 5.82 2.41
CA ARG A 468 -28.50 6.75 1.64
C ARG A 468 -29.98 6.40 1.74
N GLU A 469 -30.33 5.11 1.81
CA GLU A 469 -31.71 4.68 2.04
C GLU A 469 -32.26 5.12 3.41
N LEU A 470 -31.42 5.21 4.44
CA LEU A 470 -31.82 5.74 5.75
C LEU A 470 -32.23 7.22 5.68
N GLY A 471 -31.55 8.02 4.86
CA GLY A 471 -31.81 9.45 4.70
C GLY A 471 -33.00 9.77 3.78
N ALA A 472 -33.35 8.88 2.85
CA ALA A 472 -34.49 9.06 1.94
C ALA A 472 -35.85 8.78 2.61
N GLY A 473 -35.86 8.14 3.78
CA GLY A 473 -37.07 7.83 4.56
C GLY A 473 -37.41 8.83 5.68
N ALA A 474 -36.70 9.98 5.75
CA ALA A 474 -36.89 11.02 6.76
C ALA A 474 -37.80 12.16 6.27
#